data_AF-A0A1C5AMF4-F1
#
_entry.id   AF-A0A1C5AMF4-F1
#
_cell.length_a   1.000
_cell.length_b   1.000
_cell.length_c   1.000
_cell.angle_alpha   90.00
_cell.angle_beta   90.00
_cell.angle_gamma   90.00
#
_symmetry.space_group_name_H-M   'P 1'
#
loop_
_entity.id
_entity.type
_entity.pdbx_description
1 polymer ?
#
loop_
_entity_poly.entity_id
_entity_poly.type
_entity_poly.pdbx_seq_one_letter_code
_entity_poly.pdbx_strand_id
1 'polypeptide(L)'
;MVGLEDVTDCSLGEDERKQRWFHATAVGLVKDMMAAREGHRNDTLNKLAFRLGSVVAGLGMPIEEAAVALAVAALKSGLSETEVAKTIKSGIEGGMKQPMVWSHS
;
A
#
# COMPACT_ATOMS: atom_id res chain seq x y z
N MET A 1 42.50 0.22 -7.45
CA MET A 1 41.59 1.00 -8.31
C MET A 1 40.23 0.96 -7.64
N VAL A 2 40.01 1.86 -6.69
CA VAL A 2 38.81 1.93 -5.84
C VAL A 2 38.27 3.33 -6.04
N GLY A 3 37.00 3.47 -6.41
CA GLY A 3 36.40 4.77 -6.73
C GLY A 3 35.02 4.68 -7.38
N LEU A 4 34.21 3.75 -6.91
CA LEU A 4 32.76 3.64 -7.08
C LEU A 4 32.36 3.14 -5.68
N GLU A 5 31.55 3.78 -4.84
CA GLU A 5 30.40 4.63 -5.04
C GLU A 5 30.30 5.55 -3.80
N ASP A 6 30.27 6.86 -3.96
CA ASP A 6 29.85 7.76 -2.87
C ASP A 6 29.16 8.98 -3.47
N VAL A 7 27.96 8.73 -3.98
CA VAL A 7 26.95 9.74 -4.30
C VAL A 7 25.64 9.26 -3.70
N THR A 8 25.54 9.24 -2.37
CA THR A 8 24.23 9.25 -1.69
C THR A 8 24.36 9.90 -0.32
N ASP A 9 24.90 11.12 -0.30
CA ASP A 9 24.91 11.97 0.89
C ASP A 9 23.61 12.80 0.93
N CYS A 10 22.91 12.76 2.07
CA CYS A 10 21.75 13.59 2.49
C CYS A 10 20.28 13.11 2.21
N SER A 11 19.96 12.28 1.21
CA SER A 11 18.55 11.86 0.94
C SER A 11 18.07 10.62 1.70
N LEU A 12 18.97 9.82 2.27
CA LEU A 12 18.62 8.53 2.90
C LEU A 12 17.71 8.66 4.14
N GLY A 13 17.70 9.80 4.82
CA GLY A 13 16.90 9.97 6.04
C GLY A 13 15.41 10.21 5.81
N GLU A 14 15.01 10.86 4.71
CA GLU A 14 13.59 11.14 4.43
C GLU A 14 12.93 9.93 3.74
N ASP A 15 13.60 9.33 2.77
CA ASP A 15 13.08 8.17 2.06
C ASP A 15 12.97 6.95 2.97
N GLU A 16 13.91 6.75 3.91
CA GLU A 16 13.80 5.69 4.92
C GLU A 16 12.59 5.91 5.86
N ARG A 17 12.30 7.17 6.23
CA ARG A 17 11.10 7.51 7.02
C ARG A 17 9.82 7.24 6.23
N LYS A 18 9.76 7.65 4.95
CA LYS A 18 8.64 7.35 4.05
C LYS A 18 8.46 5.84 3.90
N GLN A 19 9.54 5.10 3.69
CA GLN A 19 9.51 3.64 3.53
C GLN A 19 9.05 2.93 4.80
N ARG A 20 9.55 3.35 5.97
CA ARG A 20 9.12 2.79 7.25
C ARG A 20 7.64 3.06 7.53
N TRP A 21 7.18 4.28 7.25
CA TRP A 21 5.78 4.64 7.42
C TRP A 21 4.87 3.92 6.41
N PHE A 22 5.31 3.78 5.15
CA PHE A 22 4.65 2.99 4.13
C PHE A 22 4.51 1.52 4.56
N HIS A 23 5.61 0.90 5.00
CA HIS A 23 5.61 -0.47 5.46
C HIS A 23 4.66 -0.69 6.66
N ALA A 24 4.73 0.19 7.66
CA ALA A 24 3.81 0.15 8.81
C ALA A 24 2.34 0.29 8.37
N THR A 25 2.07 1.16 7.40
CA THR A 25 0.74 1.35 6.83
C THR A 25 0.28 0.09 6.11
N ALA A 26 1.09 -0.49 5.22
CA ALA A 26 0.77 -1.72 4.48
C ALA A 26 0.47 -2.89 5.42
N VAL A 27 1.27 -3.07 6.49
CA VAL A 27 1.03 -4.07 7.54
C VAL A 27 -0.31 -3.83 8.24
N GLY A 28 -0.66 -2.57 8.52
CA GLY A 28 -1.97 -2.20 9.08
C GLY A 28 -3.12 -2.57 8.15
N LEU A 29 -3.03 -2.23 6.87
CA LEU A 29 -4.07 -2.56 5.87
C LEU A 29 -4.31 -4.07 5.77
N VAL A 30 -3.23 -4.87 5.76
CA VAL A 30 -3.33 -6.33 5.73
C VAL A 30 -4.03 -6.86 6.98
N LYS A 31 -3.70 -6.33 8.17
CA LYS A 31 -4.36 -6.71 9.43
C LYS A 31 -5.85 -6.36 9.40
N ASP A 32 -6.21 -5.17 8.92
CA ASP A 32 -7.60 -4.73 8.81
C ASP A 32 -8.38 -5.63 7.84
N MET A 33 -7.77 -6.05 6.74
CA MET A 33 -8.38 -6.99 5.80
C MET A 33 -8.65 -8.35 6.44
N MET A 34 -7.68 -8.89 7.17
CA MET A 34 -7.81 -10.18 7.87
C MET A 34 -8.86 -10.13 8.99
N ALA A 35 -9.10 -8.95 9.58
CA ALA A 35 -10.13 -8.74 10.59
C ALA A 35 -11.53 -8.47 9.99
N ALA A 36 -11.64 -8.35 8.66
CA ALA A 36 -12.89 -8.00 8.00
C ALA A 36 -13.97 -9.08 8.21
N ARG A 37 -15.14 -8.65 8.72
CA ARG A 37 -16.29 -9.54 8.92
C ARG A 37 -16.81 -10.05 7.58
N GLU A 38 -17.31 -11.29 7.61
CA GLU A 38 -17.99 -11.89 6.47
C GLU A 38 -19.17 -11.00 6.00
N GLY A 39 -19.34 -10.89 4.68
CA GLY A 39 -20.30 -9.97 4.06
C GLY A 39 -19.80 -8.54 3.84
N HIS A 40 -18.77 -8.07 4.57
CA HIS A 40 -18.18 -6.73 4.40
C HIS A 40 -16.77 -6.74 3.81
N ARG A 41 -16.26 -7.91 3.44
CA ARG A 41 -14.88 -8.12 2.99
C ARG A 41 -14.57 -7.36 1.69
N ASN A 42 -15.49 -7.35 0.72
CA ASN A 42 -15.28 -6.65 -0.55
C ASN A 42 -15.23 -5.12 -0.35
N ASP A 43 -16.19 -4.57 0.41
CA ASP A 43 -16.19 -3.14 0.74
C ASP A 43 -14.94 -2.73 1.54
N THR A 44 -14.51 -3.60 2.46
CA THR A 44 -13.29 -3.38 3.25
C THR A 44 -12.07 -3.38 2.33
N LEU A 45 -11.94 -4.39 1.45
CA LEU A 45 -10.87 -4.46 0.47
C LEU A 45 -10.82 -3.21 -0.42
N ASN A 46 -11.98 -2.74 -0.89
CA ASN A 46 -12.05 -1.54 -1.73
C ASN A 46 -11.50 -0.31 -1.01
N LYS A 47 -11.93 -0.09 0.24
CA LYS A 47 -11.46 1.03 1.08
C LYS A 47 -9.96 0.94 1.36
N LEU A 48 -9.47 -0.26 1.64
CA LEU A 48 -8.04 -0.50 1.91
C LEU A 48 -7.20 -0.31 0.64
N ALA A 49 -7.66 -0.77 -0.52
CA ALA A 49 -7.03 -0.58 -1.81
C ALA A 49 -7.00 0.91 -2.22
N PHE A 50 -8.10 1.63 -1.96
CA PHE A 50 -8.15 3.09 -2.14
C PHE A 50 -7.11 3.80 -1.27
N ARG A 51 -7.06 3.48 0.02
CA ARG A 51 -6.07 4.06 0.93
C ARG A 51 -4.65 3.73 0.48
N LEU A 52 -4.37 2.51 0.05
CA LEU A 52 -3.07 2.12 -0.48
C LEU A 52 -2.67 2.97 -1.70
N GLY A 53 -3.58 3.14 -2.67
CA GLY A 53 -3.35 3.98 -3.84
C GLY A 53 -3.05 5.44 -3.48
N SER A 54 -3.80 6.01 -2.52
CA SER A 54 -3.58 7.38 -2.03
C SER A 54 -2.23 7.54 -1.34
N VAL A 55 -1.82 6.57 -0.50
CA VAL A 55 -0.52 6.55 0.19
C VAL A 55 0.62 6.52 -0.82
N VAL A 56 0.56 5.59 -1.78
CA VAL A 56 1.59 5.41 -2.80
C VAL A 56 1.73 6.66 -3.65
N ALA A 57 0.62 7.22 -4.13
CA ALA A 57 0.64 8.44 -4.93
C ALA A 57 1.17 9.66 -4.15
N GLY A 58 0.94 9.71 -2.83
CA GLY A 58 1.45 10.77 -1.96
C GLY A 58 2.94 10.64 -1.61
N LEU A 59 3.44 9.42 -1.44
CA LEU A 59 4.82 9.15 -1.03
C LEU A 59 5.78 8.94 -2.22
N GLY A 60 5.28 8.61 -3.40
CA GLY A 60 6.09 8.18 -4.54
C GLY A 60 6.67 6.76 -4.38
N MET A 61 5.98 5.88 -3.65
CA MET A 61 6.45 4.51 -3.36
C MET A 61 5.91 3.48 -4.38
N PRO A 62 6.58 2.33 -4.59
CA PRO A 62 6.05 1.26 -5.43
C PRO A 62 4.80 0.62 -4.80
N ILE A 63 3.81 0.29 -5.63
CA ILE A 63 2.52 -0.25 -5.15
C ILE A 63 2.46 -1.78 -5.16
N GLU A 64 3.30 -2.41 -5.98
CA GLU A 64 3.23 -3.82 -6.35
C GLU A 64 3.30 -4.71 -5.10
N GLU A 65 4.30 -4.50 -4.24
CA GLU A 65 4.51 -5.32 -3.04
C GLU A 65 3.32 -5.25 -2.07
N ALA A 66 2.80 -4.04 -1.83
CA ALA A 66 1.69 -3.82 -0.91
C ALA A 66 0.37 -4.32 -1.50
N ALA A 67 0.16 -4.18 -2.81
CA ALA A 67 -1.03 -4.70 -3.50
C ALA A 67 -1.06 -6.23 -3.47
N VAL A 68 0.08 -6.89 -3.66
CA VAL A 68 0.19 -8.35 -3.55
C VAL A 68 -0.10 -8.81 -2.12
N ALA A 69 0.48 -8.16 -1.11
CA ALA A 69 0.22 -8.50 0.29
C ALA A 69 -1.26 -8.36 0.66
N LEU A 70 -1.91 -7.28 0.20
CA LEU A 70 -3.34 -7.04 0.41
C LEU A 70 -4.21 -8.07 -0.33
N ALA A 71 -3.84 -8.44 -1.56
CA ALA A 71 -4.52 -9.48 -2.33
C ALA A 71 -4.48 -10.83 -1.61
N VAL A 72 -3.31 -11.25 -1.14
CA VAL A 72 -3.15 -12.50 -0.37
C VAL A 72 -4.00 -12.49 0.89
N ALA A 73 -4.08 -11.37 1.60
CA ALA A 73 -4.93 -11.23 2.79
C ALA A 73 -6.42 -11.36 2.45
N ALA A 74 -6.85 -10.76 1.34
CA ALA A 74 -8.23 -10.83 0.88
C ALA A 74 -8.64 -12.25 0.46
N LEU A 75 -7.75 -12.97 -0.23
CA LEU A 75 -7.94 -14.38 -0.59
C LEU A 75 -8.05 -15.27 0.66
N LYS A 76 -7.17 -15.06 1.65
CA LYS A 76 -7.25 -15.77 2.95
C LYS A 76 -8.53 -15.46 3.72
N SER A 77 -9.11 -14.29 3.49
CA SER A 77 -10.40 -13.90 4.02
C SER A 77 -11.57 -14.52 3.24
N GLY A 78 -11.33 -15.34 2.22
CA GLY A 78 -12.38 -16.09 1.51
C GLY A 78 -13.04 -15.33 0.35
N LEU A 79 -12.45 -14.26 -0.15
CA LEU A 79 -12.85 -13.65 -1.44
C LEU A 79 -12.28 -14.45 -2.61
N SER A 80 -12.95 -14.40 -3.76
CA SER A 80 -12.44 -15.01 -5.00
C SER A 80 -11.34 -14.16 -5.64
N GLU A 81 -10.41 -14.78 -6.36
CA GLU A 81 -9.32 -14.08 -7.07
C GLU A 81 -9.83 -13.00 -8.04
N THR A 82 -10.92 -13.28 -8.76
CA THR A 82 -11.51 -12.33 -9.70
C THR A 82 -12.06 -11.10 -9.00
N GLU A 83 -12.76 -11.27 -7.88
CA GLU A 83 -13.27 -10.15 -7.08
C GLU A 83 -12.12 -9.34 -6.48
N VAL A 84 -11.12 -10.02 -5.92
CA VAL A 84 -9.94 -9.37 -5.34
C VAL A 84 -9.23 -8.52 -6.38
N ALA A 85 -8.92 -9.07 -7.55
CA ALA A 85 -8.22 -8.34 -8.61
C ALA A 85 -9.00 -7.12 -9.10
N LYS A 86 -10.32 -7.26 -9.31
CA LYS A 86 -11.19 -6.16 -9.75
C LYS A 86 -11.30 -5.07 -8.69
N THR A 87 -11.47 -5.45 -7.43
CA THR A 87 -11.64 -4.50 -6.32
C THR A 87 -10.33 -3.78 -6.01
N ILE A 88 -9.20 -4.48 -5.99
CA ILE A 88 -7.88 -3.87 -5.80
C ILE A 88 -7.58 -2.88 -6.92
N LYS A 89 -7.78 -3.28 -8.19
CA LYS A 89 -7.52 -2.40 -9.33
C LYS A 89 -8.34 -1.11 -9.25
N SER A 90 -9.66 -1.23 -9.09
CA SER A 90 -10.54 -0.06 -9.04
C SER A 90 -10.31 0.82 -7.80
N GLY A 91 -10.03 0.22 -6.63
CA GLY A 91 -9.67 0.94 -5.42
C GLY A 91 -8.38 1.73 -5.59
N ILE A 92 -7.31 1.07 -6.06
CA ILE A 92 -6.00 1.70 -6.30
C ILE A 92 -6.12 2.86 -7.30
N GLU A 93 -6.78 2.64 -8.44
CA GLU A 93 -6.97 3.68 -9.46
C GLU A 93 -7.74 4.89 -8.90
N GLY A 94 -8.71 4.66 -8.01
CA GLY A 94 -9.42 5.71 -7.29
C GLY A 94 -8.51 6.46 -6.31
N GLY A 95 -7.72 5.73 -5.53
CA GLY A 95 -6.79 6.27 -4.55
C GLY A 95 -5.67 7.10 -5.17
N MET A 96 -5.13 6.65 -6.30
CA MET A 96 -4.10 7.39 -7.04
C MET A 96 -4.58 8.77 -7.52
N LYS A 97 -5.88 8.94 -7.79
CA LYS A 97 -6.49 10.23 -8.15
C LYS A 97 -6.67 11.16 -6.94
N GLN A 98 -6.53 10.63 -5.74
CA GLN A 98 -6.65 11.36 -4.48
C GLN A 98 -5.40 11.07 -3.62
N PRO A 99 -4.23 11.61 -4.02
CA PRO A 99 -3.00 11.41 -3.28
C PRO A 99 -3.14 11.97 -1.86
N MET A 100 -2.64 11.24 -0.88
CA MET A 100 -2.61 11.75 0.49
C MET A 100 -1.39 12.61 0.72
N VAL A 101 -1.54 13.67 1.50
CA VAL A 101 -0.41 14.51 1.90
C VAL A 101 0.28 13.84 3.09
N TRP A 102 1.52 13.40 2.89
CA TRP A 102 2.38 12.99 4.00
C TRP A 102 2.91 14.24 4.69
N SER A 103 2.32 14.59 5.85
CA SER A 103 2.82 15.67 6.70
C SER A 103 3.60 15.03 7.85
N HIS A 104 4.93 15.09 7.75
CA HIS A 104 5.79 14.76 8.88
C HIS A 104 5.77 15.96 9.85
N SER A 105 5.19 15.77 11.05
CA SER A 105 5.36 16.73 12.17
C SER A 105 6.59 16.37 13.00
#